data_AF-A0A832JNW8-F1
#
_entry.id   AF-A0A832JNW8-F1
#
_cell.length_a   1.000
_cell.length_b   1.000
_cell.length_c   1.000
_cell.angle_alpha   90.00
_cell.angle_beta   90.00
_cell.angle_gamma   90.00
#
_symmetry.space_group_name_H-M   'P 1'
#
loop_
_entity.id
_entity.type
_entity.pdbx_description
1 polymer ?
#
loop_
_entity_poly.entity_id
_entity_poly.type
_entity_poly.pdbx_seq_one_letter_code
_entity_poly.pdbx_strand_id
1 'polypeptide(L)'
;MLRWGSSRVRSHPRLSRTFRGEHPTWSKVVGVKLRKAYLVVALLLAASPLFLMLSDMMGYHEPLDLAAEALGLKDASEEVNWTPFFDYTVPGLPPALGYVVAGAVGTALVVLLSRVLQRMVK
;
A
#
# COMPACT_ATOMS: atom_id res chain seq x y z
N MET A 1 -45.48 -56.44 42.30
CA MET A 1 -44.98 -55.06 42.13
C MET A 1 -43.45 -55.11 41.98
N LEU A 2 -42.95 -55.13 40.75
CA LEU A 2 -41.51 -55.17 40.44
C LEU A 2 -41.15 -53.87 39.72
N ARG A 3 -40.27 -53.07 40.34
CA ARG A 3 -39.79 -51.78 39.85
C ARG A 3 -38.75 -52.03 38.74
N TRP A 4 -39.09 -51.64 37.52
CA TRP A 4 -38.18 -51.71 36.36
C TRP A 4 -37.28 -50.47 36.33
N GLY A 5 -35.98 -50.70 36.09
CA GLY A 5 -34.90 -49.75 36.30
C GLY A 5 -34.87 -48.59 35.30
N SER A 6 -34.56 -47.41 35.81
CA SER A 6 -34.28 -46.19 35.06
C SER A 6 -33.01 -46.36 34.21
N SER A 7 -33.17 -46.23 32.90
CA SER A 7 -32.09 -46.13 31.92
C SER A 7 -31.21 -44.91 32.20
N ARG A 8 -29.93 -45.18 32.46
CA ARG A 8 -28.89 -44.18 32.71
C ARG A 8 -28.52 -43.54 31.37
N VAL A 9 -29.04 -42.33 31.12
CA VAL A 9 -28.68 -41.51 29.95
C VAL A 9 -27.19 -41.19 30.03
N ARG A 10 -26.43 -41.67 29.05
CA ARG A 10 -25.00 -41.40 28.88
C ARG A 10 -24.82 -39.91 28.59
N SER A 11 -24.19 -39.18 29.48
CA SER A 11 -23.78 -37.79 29.24
C SER A 11 -22.68 -37.78 28.17
N HIS A 12 -22.97 -37.17 27.02
CA HIS A 12 -21.93 -36.82 26.05
C HIS A 12 -20.94 -35.84 26.70
N PRO A 13 -19.61 -36.02 26.49
CA PRO A 13 -18.64 -35.02 26.91
C PRO A 13 -18.90 -33.74 26.12
N ARG A 14 -19.28 -32.69 26.85
CA ARG A 14 -19.52 -31.35 26.30
C ARG A 14 -18.17 -30.80 25.83
N LEU A 15 -17.88 -30.95 24.53
CA LEU A 15 -16.75 -30.30 23.86
C LEU A 15 -16.99 -28.78 23.84
N SER A 16 -16.79 -28.14 24.98
CA SER A 16 -16.61 -26.70 25.08
C SER A 16 -15.12 -26.40 25.09
N ARG A 17 -14.44 -26.76 23.99
CA ARG A 17 -13.20 -26.07 23.64
C ARG A 17 -13.63 -24.69 23.18
N THR A 18 -13.57 -23.76 24.11
CA THR A 18 -13.56 -22.33 23.83
C THR A 18 -12.47 -22.07 22.80
N PHE A 19 -12.88 -21.97 21.54
CA PHE A 19 -12.07 -21.40 20.46
C PHE A 19 -12.00 -19.90 20.75
N ARG A 20 -11.28 -19.52 21.80
CA ARG A 20 -10.88 -18.14 22.06
C ARG A 20 -9.77 -17.87 21.06
N GLY A 21 -10.18 -17.61 19.82
CA GLY A 21 -9.30 -17.07 18.80
C GLY A 21 -8.80 -15.73 19.31
N GLU A 22 -7.60 -15.72 19.89
CA GLU A 22 -6.82 -14.49 19.97
C GLU A 22 -6.51 -14.12 18.52
N HIS A 23 -7.41 -13.36 17.89
CA HIS A 23 -7.12 -12.75 16.60
C HIS A 23 -5.90 -11.87 16.81
N PRO A 24 -4.74 -12.19 16.18
CA PRO A 24 -3.57 -11.37 16.35
C PRO A 24 -3.93 -9.97 15.84
N THR A 25 -3.88 -8.98 16.73
CA THR A 25 -4.04 -7.59 16.33
C THR A 25 -2.97 -7.31 15.26
N TRP A 26 -3.35 -6.71 14.13
CA TRP A 26 -2.47 -6.46 12.98
C TRP A 26 -1.14 -5.79 13.36
N SER A 27 -1.12 -5.02 14.45
CA SER A 27 0.09 -4.48 15.07
C SER A 27 1.14 -5.52 15.47
N LYS A 28 0.73 -6.73 15.90
CA LYS A 28 1.61 -7.84 16.24
C LYS A 28 2.14 -8.58 15.00
N VAL A 29 1.38 -8.57 13.90
CA VAL A 29 1.76 -9.26 12.66
C VAL A 29 2.84 -8.50 11.89
N VAL A 30 2.79 -7.16 11.91
CA VAL A 30 3.72 -6.33 11.11
C VAL A 30 4.85 -5.70 11.96
N GLY A 31 4.71 -5.58 13.29
CA GLY A 31 5.84 -5.34 14.21
C GLY A 31 6.74 -4.12 13.95
N VAL A 32 6.40 -3.19 13.05
CA VAL A 32 7.24 -2.02 12.75
C VAL A 32 6.82 -0.83 13.63
N LYS A 33 7.76 -0.31 14.42
CA LYS A 33 7.56 0.96 15.15
C LYS A 33 7.39 2.10 14.16
N LEU A 34 6.46 3.03 14.39
CA LEU A 34 6.17 4.16 13.47
C LEU A 34 7.42 4.96 13.06
N ARG A 35 8.37 5.17 13.97
CA ARG A 35 9.66 5.82 13.64
C ARG A 35 10.46 5.06 12.60
N LYS A 36 10.49 3.72 12.68
CA LYS A 36 11.15 2.87 11.70
C LYS A 36 10.42 2.92 10.35
N ALA A 37 9.09 2.96 10.36
CA ALA A 37 8.31 3.09 9.14
C ALA A 37 8.65 4.39 8.38
N TYR A 38 8.74 5.53 9.07
CA TYR A 38 9.14 6.78 8.43
C TYR A 38 10.57 6.73 7.87
N LEU A 39 11.51 6.08 8.57
CA LEU A 39 12.87 5.89 8.05
C LEU A 39 12.89 5.03 6.78
N VAL A 40 12.10 3.96 6.74
CA VAL A 40 11.96 3.11 5.55
C VAL A 40 11.40 3.91 4.38
N VAL A 41 10.35 4.71 4.61
CA VAL A 41 9.77 5.56 3.57
C VAL A 41 10.78 6.61 3.07
N ALA A 42 11.52 7.25 3.97
CA ALA A 42 12.56 8.20 3.59
C ALA A 42 13.67 7.53 2.76
N LEU A 43 14.07 6.31 3.12
CA LEU A 43 15.07 5.54 2.37
C LEU A 43 14.54 5.15 0.98
N LEU A 44 13.28 4.73 0.86
CA LEU A 44 12.65 4.41 -0.42
C LEU A 44 12.55 5.64 -1.32
N LEU A 45 12.21 6.82 -0.76
CA LEU A 45 12.22 8.08 -1.51
C LEU A 45 13.61 8.44 -2.01
N ALA A 46 14.64 8.31 -1.17
CA ALA A 46 16.02 8.56 -1.55
C ALA A 46 16.52 7.56 -2.63
N ALA A 47 16.03 6.32 -2.59
CA ALA A 47 16.32 5.30 -3.58
C ALA A 47 15.51 5.46 -4.89
N SER A 48 14.45 6.27 -4.90
CA SER A 48 13.55 6.42 -6.06
C SER A 48 14.26 6.81 -7.38
N PRO A 49 15.26 7.72 -7.40
CA PRO A 49 15.95 8.07 -8.65
C PRO A 49 16.72 6.91 -9.28
N LEU A 50 17.13 5.93 -8.47
CA LEU A 50 17.84 4.75 -8.97
C LEU A 50 16.96 3.94 -9.91
N PHE A 51 15.65 3.91 -9.68
CA PHE A 51 14.72 3.21 -10.57
C PHE A 51 14.65 3.85 -11.94
N LEU A 52 14.69 5.19 -12.02
CA LEU A 52 14.70 5.92 -13.30
C LEU A 52 16.00 5.64 -14.08
N MET A 53 17.15 5.68 -13.40
CA MET A 53 18.43 5.36 -14.04
C MET A 53 18.46 3.91 -14.54
N LEU A 54 17.90 2.98 -13.76
CA LEU A 54 17.85 1.57 -14.14
C LEU A 54 16.91 1.32 -15.31
N SER A 55 15.77 2.01 -15.40
CA SER A 55 14.86 1.89 -16.55
C SER A 55 15.53 2.36 -17.83
N ASP A 56 16.27 3.46 -17.77
CA ASP A 56 16.99 4.00 -18.93
C ASP A 56 18.10 3.03 -19.39
N MET A 57 18.85 2.45 -18.45
CA MET A 57 19.89 1.46 -18.75
C MET A 57 19.34 0.17 -19.35
N MET A 58 18.13 -0.24 -18.95
CA MET A 58 17.48 -1.44 -19.44
C MET A 58 16.72 -1.20 -20.77
N GLY A 59 16.68 0.05 -21.25
CA GLY A 59 15.90 0.42 -22.44
C GLY A 59 14.41 0.12 -22.25
N TYR A 60 13.87 0.34 -21.04
CA TYR A 60 12.45 0.14 -20.80
C TYR A 60 11.66 1.16 -21.60
N HIS A 61 10.74 0.64 -22.42
CA HIS A 61 9.75 1.44 -23.13
C HIS A 61 8.37 1.09 -22.60
N GLU A 62 7.51 2.08 -22.43
CA GLU A 62 6.14 1.82 -21.98
C GLU A 62 5.38 1.01 -23.04
N PRO A 63 4.68 -0.08 -22.66
CA PRO A 63 3.95 -0.90 -23.63
C PRO A 63 2.88 -0.13 -24.40
N LEU A 64 2.31 0.90 -23.76
CA LEU A 64 1.29 1.75 -24.35
C LEU A 64 1.87 2.66 -25.43
N ASP A 65 3.07 3.21 -25.22
CA ASP A 65 3.77 4.04 -26.21
C ASP A 65 4.08 3.25 -27.46
N LEU A 66 4.59 2.01 -27.31
CA LEU A 66 4.87 1.11 -28.43
C LEU A 66 3.61 0.79 -29.24
N ALA A 67 2.47 0.61 -28.56
CA ALA A 67 1.18 0.39 -29.21
C ALA A 67 0.69 1.65 -29.94
N ALA A 68 0.85 2.83 -29.33
CA ALA A 68 0.47 4.10 -29.93
C ALA A 68 1.31 4.40 -31.18
N GLU A 69 2.62 4.18 -31.12
CA GLU A 69 3.54 4.31 -32.25
C GLU A 69 3.19 3.34 -33.38
N ALA A 70 2.91 2.08 -33.05
CA ALA A 70 2.46 1.07 -34.02
C ALA A 70 1.13 1.45 -34.71
N LEU A 71 0.28 2.24 -34.03
CA LEU A 71 -0.98 2.76 -34.56
C LEU A 71 -0.82 4.15 -35.22
N GLY A 72 0.38 4.74 -35.24
CA GLY A 72 0.65 6.07 -35.78
C GLY A 72 -0.02 7.21 -35.00
N LEU A 73 -0.35 6.98 -33.74
CA LEU A 73 -0.98 7.98 -32.87
C LEU A 73 0.07 8.96 -32.34
N LYS A 74 -0.33 10.23 -32.22
CA LYS A 74 0.49 11.25 -31.55
C LYS A 74 0.18 11.24 -30.06
N ASP A 75 1.21 11.44 -29.25
CA ASP A 75 1.04 11.66 -27.83
C ASP A 75 0.43 13.05 -27.59
N ALA A 76 -0.75 13.08 -26.97
CA ALA A 76 -1.46 14.29 -26.58
C ALA A 76 -1.41 14.51 -25.05
N SER A 77 -0.66 13.68 -24.33
CA SER A 77 -0.66 13.66 -22.87
C SER A 77 -0.19 15.00 -22.31
N GLU A 78 0.86 15.59 -22.88
CA GLU A 78 1.35 16.92 -22.48
C GLU A 78 0.37 18.06 -22.83
N GLU A 79 -0.38 17.93 -23.92
CA GLU A 79 -1.35 18.96 -24.35
C GLU A 79 -2.62 18.98 -23.49
N VAL A 80 -3.00 17.82 -22.95
CA VAL A 80 -4.25 17.63 -22.19
C VAL A 80 -4.01 17.69 -20.68
N ASN A 81 -2.80 17.39 -20.20
CA ASN A 81 -2.54 17.41 -18.76
C ASN A 81 -2.46 18.83 -18.19
N TRP A 82 -3.27 19.08 -17.17
CA TRP A 82 -3.27 20.34 -16.41
C TRP A 82 -2.49 20.21 -15.09
N THR A 83 -2.01 19.02 -14.75
CA THR A 83 -1.46 18.74 -13.43
C THR A 83 -0.03 19.29 -13.28
N PRO A 84 0.32 19.88 -12.12
CA PRO A 84 1.63 20.49 -11.91
C PRO A 84 2.78 19.47 -11.76
N PHE A 85 2.45 18.18 -11.65
CA PHE A 85 3.41 17.08 -11.49
C PHE A 85 3.21 15.99 -12.55
N PHE A 86 3.00 16.39 -13.81
CA PHE A 86 2.88 15.47 -14.93
C PHE A 86 4.12 14.58 -15.03
N ASP A 87 3.93 13.28 -15.18
CA ASP A 87 4.98 12.25 -15.16
C ASP A 87 5.98 12.36 -13.99
N TYR A 88 5.49 12.79 -12.83
CA TYR A 88 6.30 13.01 -11.63
C TYR A 88 7.42 14.06 -11.82
N THR A 89 7.35 14.84 -12.89
CA THR A 89 8.26 15.96 -13.15
C THR A 89 7.84 17.17 -12.32
N VAL A 90 8.81 18.04 -12.03
CA VAL A 90 8.55 19.32 -11.38
C VAL A 90 9.19 20.40 -12.24
N PRO A 91 8.44 21.43 -12.67
CA PRO A 91 8.99 22.50 -13.49
C PRO A 91 10.24 23.12 -12.86
N GLY A 92 11.33 23.19 -13.63
CA GLY A 92 12.61 23.74 -13.16
C GLY A 92 13.49 22.76 -12.36
N LEU A 93 13.09 21.49 -12.19
CA LEU A 93 13.94 20.46 -11.60
C LEU A 93 14.29 19.34 -12.60
N PRO A 94 15.47 18.72 -12.47
CA PRO A 94 15.80 17.48 -13.18
C PRO A 94 14.77 16.36 -12.87
N PRO A 95 14.45 15.47 -13.84
CA PRO A 95 13.47 14.40 -13.65
C PRO A 95 13.73 13.54 -12.40
N ALA A 96 14.98 13.16 -12.19
CA ALA A 96 15.42 12.39 -11.02
C ALA A 96 15.03 13.05 -9.68
N LEU A 97 15.14 14.37 -9.57
CA LEU A 97 14.72 15.11 -8.37
C LEU A 97 13.20 15.32 -8.33
N GLY A 98 12.57 15.45 -9.49
CA GLY A 98 11.11 15.50 -9.63
C GLY A 98 10.43 14.30 -8.97
N TYR A 99 10.90 13.07 -9.25
CA TYR A 99 10.38 11.84 -8.65
C TYR A 99 10.44 11.84 -7.12
N VAL A 100 11.56 12.30 -6.55
CA VAL A 100 11.73 12.40 -5.09
C VAL A 100 10.73 13.39 -4.50
N VAL A 101 10.59 14.56 -5.13
CA VAL A 101 9.69 15.62 -4.66
C VAL A 101 8.23 15.19 -4.79
N ALA A 102 7.81 14.68 -5.93
CA ALA A 102 6.46 14.18 -6.16
C ALA A 102 6.10 13.07 -5.16
N GLY A 103 7.01 12.11 -4.95
CA GLY A 103 6.85 11.06 -3.95
C GLY A 103 6.77 11.59 -2.51
N ALA A 104 7.58 12.58 -2.16
CA ALA A 104 7.54 13.22 -0.84
C ALA A 104 6.22 13.98 -0.61
N VAL A 105 5.74 14.72 -1.61
CA VAL A 105 4.46 15.43 -1.57
C VAL A 105 3.29 14.44 -1.40
N GLY A 106 3.24 13.39 -2.22
CA GLY A 106 2.20 12.35 -2.12
C GLY A 106 2.22 11.65 -0.75
N THR A 107 3.40 11.30 -0.25
CA THR A 107 3.57 10.70 1.09
C THR A 107 3.08 11.65 2.18
N ALA A 108 3.47 12.93 2.12
CA ALA A 108 3.07 13.93 3.10
C ALA A 108 1.55 14.12 3.11
N LEU A 109 0.92 14.13 1.94
CA LEU A 109 -0.52 14.22 1.80
C LEU A 109 -1.24 13.04 2.47
N VAL A 110 -0.79 11.80 2.22
CA VAL A 110 -1.37 10.60 2.85
C VAL A 110 -1.23 10.64 4.37
N VAL A 111 -0.06 11.03 4.88
CA VAL A 111 0.18 11.16 6.33
C VAL A 111 -0.71 12.25 6.94
N LEU A 112 -0.86 13.39 6.25
CA LEU A 112 -1.69 14.49 6.70
C LEU A 112 -3.16 14.09 6.75
N LEU A 113 -3.69 13.52 5.67
CA LEU A 113 -5.07 13.02 5.60
C LEU A 113 -5.34 11.99 6.69
N SER A 114 -4.41 11.05 6.89
CA SER A 114 -4.50 10.05 7.96
C SER A 114 -4.61 10.70 9.35
N ARG A 115 -3.81 11.75 9.61
CA ARG A 115 -3.88 12.49 10.88
C ARG A 115 -5.16 13.29 11.05
N VAL A 116 -5.64 13.93 9.99
CA VAL A 116 -6.91 14.66 10.01
C VAL A 116 -8.05 13.69 10.32
N LEU A 117 -8.11 12.55 9.64
CA LEU A 117 -9.12 11.53 9.88
C LEU A 117 -9.11 11.02 11.33
N GLN A 118 -7.92 10.72 11.86
CA GLN A 118 -7.76 10.31 13.27
C GLN A 118 -8.23 11.37 14.27
N ARG A 119 -8.09 12.64 13.91
CA ARG A 119 -8.55 13.75 14.76
C ARG A 119 -10.07 13.95 14.69
N MET A 120 -10.71 13.59 13.58
CA MET A 120 -12.17 13.69 13.42
C MET A 120 -12.92 12.52 14.06
N VAL A 121 -12.29 11.34 14.11
CA VAL A 121 -12.88 10.12 14.68
C VAL A 121 -12.70 10.04 16.21
N LYS A 122 -11.72 10.76 16.76
CA LYS A 122 -11.53 10.92 18.21
C LYS A 122 -12.35 12.07 18.75
#